data_AF-A0A7S1FKB3-F1
#
_entry.id   AF-A0A7S1FKB3-F1
#
_cell.length_a   1.000
_cell.length_b   1.000
_cell.length_c   1.000
_cell.angle_alpha   90.00
_cell.angle_beta   90.00
_cell.angle_gamma   90.00
#
_symmetry.space_group_name_H-M   'P 1'
#
loop_
_entity.id
_entity.type
_entity.pdbx_description
1 polymer ?
#
loop_
_entity_poly.entity_id
_entity_poly.type
_entity_poly.pdbx_seq_one_letter_code
_entity_poly.pdbx_strand_id
1 'polypeptide(L)'
;AEPDTVQWESFSYAQNFRARCERVVESICVMVVITGCHTIFCYVPYMAYYMGYTRDNGMEPDFFRGFMVSLIVVVGNQIGYFSCRRVAQSCRFRFSDDSEAAYVLLYFCFIMVTSTLDIWIAYRCQVTVIRKSNAIRTHDGIPLGE
;
A
#
# COMPACT_ATOMS: atom_id res chain seq x y z
N ALA A 1 -6.34 -3.57 33.71
CA ALA A 1 -6.74 -2.39 32.94
C ALA A 1 -6.58 -1.19 33.84
N GLU A 2 -5.73 -0.25 33.43
CA GLU A 2 -5.57 1.01 34.14
C GLU A 2 -6.80 1.89 33.90
N PRO A 3 -7.28 2.64 34.92
CA PRO A 3 -8.50 3.44 34.79
C PRO A 3 -8.42 4.51 33.68
N ASP A 4 -7.21 4.95 33.34
CA ASP A 4 -6.97 5.97 32.32
C ASP A 4 -7.14 5.45 30.89
N THR A 5 -7.06 4.13 30.66
CA THR A 5 -7.21 3.54 29.32
C THR A 5 -8.67 3.27 28.97
N VAL A 6 -9.60 3.55 29.88
CA VAL A 6 -11.02 3.24 29.72
C VAL A 6 -11.70 4.23 28.78
N GLN A 7 -12.25 3.73 27.66
CA GLN A 7 -13.04 4.53 26.73
C GLN A 7 -14.53 4.45 27.06
N TRP A 8 -15.00 5.40 27.87
CA TRP A 8 -16.38 5.45 28.38
C TRP A 8 -17.44 5.56 27.27
N GLU A 9 -17.13 6.26 26.18
CA GLU A 9 -18.03 6.42 25.01
C GLU A 9 -18.32 5.11 24.27
N SER A 10 -17.42 4.13 24.40
CA SER A 10 -17.45 2.85 23.69
C SER A 10 -18.18 1.74 24.46
N PHE A 11 -18.58 1.98 25.73
CA PHE A 11 -19.14 0.95 26.62
C PHE A 11 -20.43 0.31 26.12
N SER A 12 -21.33 1.10 25.52
CA SER A 12 -22.61 0.62 25.00
C SER A 12 -22.45 -0.25 23.75
N TYR A 13 -21.36 -0.08 23.01
CA TYR A 13 -21.06 -0.84 21.79
C TYR A 13 -20.24 -2.10 22.05
N ALA A 14 -19.45 -2.13 23.12
CA ALA A 14 -18.53 -3.23 23.44
C ALA A 14 -19.24 -4.58 23.67
N GLN A 15 -20.53 -4.59 24.01
CA GLN A 15 -21.28 -5.81 24.30
C GLN A 15 -21.75 -6.57 23.04
N ASN A 16 -21.78 -5.94 21.87
CA ASN A 16 -22.31 -6.52 20.64
C ASN A 16 -21.20 -7.01 19.70
N PHE A 17 -20.74 -8.26 19.90
CA PHE A 17 -19.67 -8.87 19.11
C PHE A 17 -19.93 -8.82 17.59
N ARG A 18 -21.17 -9.09 17.16
CA ARG A 18 -21.56 -9.07 15.74
C ARG A 18 -21.38 -7.69 15.10
N ALA A 19 -21.84 -6.63 15.78
CA ALA A 19 -21.69 -5.26 15.31
C ALA A 19 -20.21 -4.86 15.18
N ARG A 20 -19.35 -5.38 16.07
CA ARG A 20 -17.90 -5.18 16.00
C ARG A 20 -17.27 -5.89 14.80
N CYS A 21 -17.66 -7.14 14.53
CA CYS A 21 -17.20 -7.84 13.32
C CYS A 21 -17.63 -7.12 12.04
N GLU A 22 -18.86 -6.64 11.96
CA GLU A 22 -19.35 -5.88 10.80
C GLU A 22 -18.53 -4.61 10.56
N ARG A 23 -18.20 -3.86 11.62
CA ARG A 23 -17.32 -2.67 11.53
C ARG A 23 -15.89 -2.99 11.10
N VAL A 24 -15.33 -4.10 11.58
CA VAL A 24 -13.99 -4.56 11.17
C VAL A 24 -13.99 -4.92 9.69
N VAL A 25 -15.02 -5.64 9.22
CA VAL A 25 -15.14 -6.01 7.79
C VAL A 25 -15.35 -4.76 6.92
N GLU A 26 -16.26 -3.86 7.31
CA GLU A 26 -16.46 -2.56 6.64
C GLU A 26 -15.13 -1.81 6.51
N SER A 27 -14.35 -1.80 7.58
CA SER A 27 -13.07 -1.13 7.63
C SER A 27 -12.00 -1.79 6.74
N ILE A 28 -11.95 -3.12 6.71
CA ILE A 28 -11.07 -3.86 5.78
C ILE A 28 -11.44 -3.54 4.34
N CYS A 29 -12.74 -3.47 4.01
CA CYS A 29 -13.20 -3.09 2.68
C CYS A 29 -12.75 -1.67 2.30
N VAL A 30 -12.90 -0.69 3.21
CA VAL A 30 -12.39 0.68 3.01
C VAL A 30 -10.88 0.67 2.78
N MET A 31 -10.13 -0.12 3.54
CA MET A 31 -8.68 -0.25 3.36
C MET A 31 -8.31 -0.82 1.98
N VAL A 32 -9.01 -1.85 1.51
CA VAL A 32 -8.80 -2.42 0.17
C VAL A 32 -9.07 -1.38 -0.92
N VAL A 33 -10.13 -0.58 -0.77
CA VAL A 33 -10.44 0.50 -1.72
C VAL A 33 -9.34 1.57 -1.71
N ILE A 34 -8.89 2.01 -0.54
CA ILE A 34 -7.82 3.02 -0.42
C ILE A 34 -6.52 2.50 -1.05
N THR A 35 -6.14 1.25 -0.77
CA THR A 35 -4.98 0.62 -1.39
C THR A 35 -5.13 0.53 -2.90
N GLY A 36 -6.30 0.11 -3.40
CA GLY A 36 -6.57 0.03 -4.84
C GLY A 36 -6.50 1.39 -5.53
N CYS A 37 -7.11 2.41 -4.94
CA CYS A 37 -7.03 3.79 -5.43
C CYS A 37 -5.59 4.30 -5.42
N HIS A 38 -4.86 4.14 -4.32
CA HIS A 38 -3.47 4.52 -4.24
C HIS A 38 -2.65 3.83 -5.33
N THR A 39 -2.84 2.52 -5.51
CA THR A 39 -2.14 1.75 -6.54
C THR A 39 -2.43 2.29 -7.93
N ILE A 40 -3.69 2.52 -8.28
CA ILE A 40 -4.07 3.02 -9.60
C ILE A 40 -3.55 4.45 -9.82
N PHE A 41 -3.88 5.39 -8.92
CA PHE A 41 -3.56 6.79 -9.11
C PHE A 41 -2.06 7.09 -9.06
N CYS A 42 -1.27 6.30 -8.33
CA CYS A 42 0.17 6.51 -8.22
C CYS A 42 0.96 5.68 -9.24
N TYR A 43 0.67 4.38 -9.38
CA TYR A 43 1.47 3.52 -10.27
C TYR A 43 1.15 3.65 -11.75
N VAL A 44 -0.10 3.97 -12.13
CA VAL A 44 -0.44 4.19 -13.55
C VAL A 44 0.36 5.35 -14.16
N PRO A 45 0.38 6.57 -13.59
CA PRO A 45 1.17 7.65 -14.17
C PRO A 45 2.68 7.38 -14.10
N TYR A 46 3.15 6.73 -13.04
CA TYR A 46 4.55 6.31 -12.93
C TYR A 46 4.95 5.35 -14.06
N MET A 47 4.14 4.32 -14.33
CA MET A 47 4.38 3.38 -15.43
C MET A 47 4.34 4.08 -16.79
N ALA A 48 3.39 5.00 -17.02
CA ALA A 48 3.29 5.75 -18.26
C ALA A 48 4.54 6.59 -18.51
N TYR A 49 5.01 7.32 -17.48
CA TYR A 49 6.27 8.07 -17.53
C TYR A 49 7.47 7.15 -17.80
N TYR A 50 7.58 6.05 -17.05
CA TYR A 50 8.70 5.12 -17.14
C TYR A 50 8.79 4.45 -18.53
N MET A 51 7.66 4.00 -19.09
CA MET A 51 7.63 3.37 -20.42
C MET A 51 7.88 4.36 -21.55
N GLY A 52 7.44 5.62 -21.41
CA GLY A 52 7.72 6.68 -22.39
C GLY A 52 9.20 7.06 -22.40
N TYR A 53 9.76 7.37 -21.23
CA TYR A 53 11.14 7.84 -21.11
C TYR A 53 12.17 6.79 -21.54
N THR A 54 11.95 5.52 -21.17
CA THR A 54 12.88 4.43 -21.51
C THR A 54 12.94 4.14 -23.02
N ARG A 55 11.91 4.52 -23.77
CA ARG A 55 11.87 4.35 -25.23
C ARG A 55 12.81 5.32 -25.95
N ASP A 56 12.96 6.54 -25.43
CA ASP A 56 13.56 7.65 -26.18
C ASP A 56 15.02 7.94 -25.78
N ASN A 57 15.41 7.74 -24.52
CA ASN A 57 16.70 8.22 -23.99
C ASN A 57 17.66 7.13 -23.45
N GLY A 58 17.33 5.84 -23.61
CA GLY A 58 18.11 4.77 -23.00
C GLY A 58 17.93 4.66 -21.48
N MET A 59 18.63 3.70 -20.86
CA MET A 59 18.35 3.20 -19.49
C MET A 59 18.90 4.05 -18.33
N GLU A 60 19.22 5.34 -18.51
CA GLU A 60 19.76 6.10 -17.37
C GLU A 60 18.69 6.37 -16.30
N PRO A 61 18.99 6.10 -15.01
CA PRO A 61 18.13 6.48 -13.90
C PRO A 61 18.15 7.99 -13.72
N ASP A 62 17.14 8.65 -14.28
CA ASP A 62 16.89 10.06 -14.03
C ASP A 62 16.46 10.30 -12.56
N PHE A 63 16.92 11.40 -11.97
CA PHE A 63 16.58 11.82 -10.61
C PHE A 63 15.07 11.81 -10.37
N PHE A 64 14.30 12.25 -11.37
CA PHE A 64 12.85 12.31 -11.30
C PHE A 64 12.21 10.94 -11.10
N ARG A 65 12.80 9.87 -11.67
CA ARG A 65 12.32 8.50 -11.49
C ARG A 65 12.46 8.04 -10.04
N GLY A 66 13.64 8.24 -9.46
CA GLY A 66 13.90 7.90 -8.06
C GLY A 66 12.99 8.69 -7.11
N PHE A 67 12.86 9.99 -7.37
CA PHE A 67 12.00 10.87 -6.60
C PHE A 67 10.52 10.45 -6.62
N MET A 68 9.96 10.16 -7.81
CA MET A 68 8.56 9.72 -7.94
C MET A 68 8.29 8.42 -7.17
N VAL A 69 9.16 7.41 -7.30
CA VAL A 69 9.01 6.14 -6.57
C VAL A 69 9.04 6.37 -5.06
N SER A 70 10.00 7.16 -4.57
CA SER A 70 10.09 7.49 -3.14
C SER A 70 8.85 8.23 -2.66
N LEU A 71 8.33 9.17 -3.44
CA LEU A 71 7.11 9.91 -3.10
C LEU A 71 5.90 8.98 -2.99
N ILE A 72 5.74 8.05 -3.95
CA ILE A 72 4.64 7.07 -3.94
C ILE A 72 4.68 6.24 -2.65
N VAL A 73 5.85 5.71 -2.30
CA VAL A 73 6.03 4.87 -1.10
C VAL A 73 5.77 5.66 0.19
N VAL A 74 6.31 6.88 0.31
CA VAL A 74 6.15 7.70 1.52
C VAL A 74 4.69 8.13 1.69
N VAL A 75 4.05 8.62 0.63
CA VAL A 75 2.65 9.06 0.67
C VAL A 75 1.72 7.87 0.93
N GLY A 76 1.97 6.72 0.29
CA GLY A 76 1.20 5.50 0.51
C GLY A 76 1.24 5.03 1.96
N ASN A 77 2.42 5.04 2.58
CA ASN A 77 2.57 4.72 4.00
C ASN A 77 1.83 5.73 4.90
N GLN A 78 1.89 7.02 4.58
CA GLN A 78 1.19 8.05 5.34
C GLN A 78 -0.33 7.87 5.30
N ILE A 79 -0.88 7.56 4.12
CA ILE A 79 -2.29 7.22 3.94
C ILE A 79 -2.66 6.00 4.80
N GLY A 80 -1.80 4.97 4.80
CA GLY A 80 -1.97 3.78 5.63
C GLY A 80 -2.08 4.11 7.13
N TYR A 81 -1.13 4.89 7.66
CA TYR A 81 -1.14 5.31 9.06
C TYR A 81 -2.45 6.02 9.46
N PHE A 82 -2.88 7.01 8.67
CA PHE A 82 -4.11 7.75 8.96
C PHE A 82 -5.36 6.87 8.85
N SER A 83 -5.42 6.01 7.83
CA SER A 83 -6.58 5.16 7.57
C SER A 83 -6.73 4.07 8.63
N CYS A 84 -5.64 3.34 8.94
CA CYS A 84 -5.64 2.32 9.99
C CYS A 84 -6.06 2.88 11.34
N ARG A 85 -5.58 4.10 11.68
CA ARG A 85 -5.94 4.75 12.94
C ARG A 85 -7.43 5.08 13.00
N ARG A 86 -7.99 5.64 11.93
CA ARG A 86 -9.43 5.94 11.84
C ARG A 86 -10.29 4.68 11.92
N VAL A 87 -9.86 3.59 11.29
CA VAL A 87 -10.50 2.28 11.35
C VAL A 87 -10.49 1.71 12.77
N ALA A 88 -9.31 1.70 13.42
CA ALA A 88 -9.16 1.13 14.75
C ALA A 88 -10.02 1.87 15.79
N GLN A 89 -10.12 3.19 15.66
CA GLN A 89 -11.03 4.03 16.46
C GLN A 89 -12.51 3.73 16.18
N SER A 90 -12.87 3.43 14.93
CA SER A 90 -14.26 3.11 14.53
C SER A 90 -14.76 1.79 15.11
N CYS A 91 -13.85 0.89 15.51
CA CYS A 91 -14.19 -0.39 16.15
C CYS A 91 -14.66 -0.25 17.61
N ARG A 92 -14.53 0.95 18.22
CA ARG A 92 -15.02 1.30 19.57
C ARG A 92 -14.68 0.26 20.63
N PHE A 93 -13.39 0.00 20.82
CA PHE A 93 -12.92 -0.86 21.89
C PHE A 93 -13.18 -0.24 23.27
N ARG A 94 -13.30 -1.11 24.29
CA ARG A 94 -13.55 -0.68 25.68
C ARG A 94 -12.31 -0.02 26.30
N PHE A 95 -11.13 -0.45 25.87
CA PHE A 95 -9.85 0.07 26.33
C PHE A 95 -9.05 0.63 25.15
N SER A 96 -8.28 1.70 25.40
CA SER A 96 -7.39 2.29 24.42
C SER A 96 -6.32 1.31 23.95
N ASP A 97 -5.80 0.48 24.86
CA ASP A 97 -4.77 -0.52 24.57
C ASP A 97 -5.23 -1.52 23.50
N ASP A 98 -6.50 -1.97 23.57
CA ASP A 98 -7.09 -2.86 22.57
C ASP A 98 -7.20 -2.18 21.20
N SER A 99 -7.51 -0.88 21.19
CA SER A 99 -7.57 -0.08 19.96
C SER A 99 -6.20 0.13 19.33
N GLU A 100 -5.16 0.30 20.14
CA GLU A 100 -3.78 0.40 19.68
C GLU A 100 -3.27 -0.94 19.15
N ALA A 101 -3.56 -2.05 19.85
CA ALA A 101 -3.22 -3.39 19.36
C ALA A 101 -3.91 -3.68 18.02
N ALA A 102 -5.20 -3.33 17.87
CA ALA A 102 -5.93 -3.48 16.62
C ALA A 102 -5.33 -2.61 15.50
N TYR A 103 -4.96 -1.37 15.81
CA TYR A 103 -4.27 -0.48 14.87
C TYR A 103 -2.96 -1.10 14.35
N VAL A 104 -2.12 -1.62 15.24
CA VAL A 104 -0.83 -2.23 14.87
C VAL A 104 -1.04 -3.45 13.96
N LEU A 105 -2.00 -4.32 14.29
CA LEU A 105 -2.32 -5.50 13.48
C LEU A 105 -2.84 -5.12 12.08
N LEU A 106 -3.76 -4.16 12.01
CA LEU A 106 -4.31 -3.68 10.74
C LEU A 106 -3.22 -3.04 9.86
N TYR A 107 -2.37 -2.23 10.47
CA TYR A 107 -1.28 -1.57 9.75
C TYR A 107 -0.23 -2.59 9.26
N PHE A 108 0.07 -3.61 10.06
CA PHE A 108 0.93 -4.71 9.63
C PHE A 108 0.37 -5.43 8.40
N CYS A 109 -0.90 -5.83 8.43
CA CYS A 109 -1.56 -6.47 7.28
C CYS A 109 -1.56 -5.57 6.05
N PHE A 110 -1.79 -4.27 6.24
CA PHE A 110 -1.74 -3.29 5.16
C PHE A 110 -0.36 -3.24 4.49
N ILE A 111 0.72 -3.06 5.28
CA ILE A 111 2.07 -3.02 4.74
C ILE A 111 2.40 -4.31 4.00
N MET A 112 2.00 -5.48 4.51
CA MET A 112 2.27 -6.76 3.84
C MET A 112 1.63 -6.81 2.46
N VAL A 113 0.38 -6.35 2.33
CA VAL A 113 -0.33 -6.30 1.05
C VAL A 113 0.29 -5.27 0.11
N THR A 114 0.55 -4.04 0.58
CA THR A 114 1.12 -2.98 -0.25
C THR A 114 2.53 -3.36 -0.70
N SER A 115 3.39 -3.88 0.18
CA SER A 115 4.74 -4.30 -0.16
C SER A 115 4.75 -5.42 -1.20
N THR A 116 3.81 -6.37 -1.10
CA THR A 116 3.67 -7.44 -2.10
C THR A 116 3.25 -6.87 -3.46
N LEU A 117 2.32 -5.91 -3.48
CA LEU A 117 1.90 -5.22 -4.71
C LEU A 117 3.04 -4.40 -5.32
N ASP A 118 3.82 -3.70 -4.49
CA ASP A 118 4.97 -2.90 -4.93
C ASP A 118 6.01 -3.78 -5.63
N ILE A 119 6.34 -4.93 -5.04
CA ILE A 119 7.24 -5.93 -5.64
C ILE A 119 6.68 -6.44 -6.98
N TRP A 120 5.39 -6.78 -7.01
CA TRP A 120 4.75 -7.29 -8.22
C TRP A 120 4.75 -6.25 -9.35
N ILE A 121 4.40 -5.01 -9.04
CA ILE A 121 4.41 -3.89 -10.00
C ILE A 121 5.83 -3.63 -10.50
N ALA A 122 6.81 -3.55 -9.61
CA ALA A 122 8.21 -3.35 -9.96
C ALA A 122 8.69 -4.45 -10.91
N TYR A 123 8.40 -5.71 -10.60
CA TYR A 123 8.72 -6.86 -11.46
C TYR A 123 8.10 -6.73 -12.87
N ARG A 124 6.79 -6.45 -12.94
CA ARG A 124 6.07 -6.31 -14.24
C ARG A 124 6.61 -5.15 -15.07
N CYS A 125 6.96 -4.04 -14.41
CA CYS A 125 7.52 -2.86 -15.03
C CYS A 125 8.89 -3.17 -15.66
N GLN A 126 9.77 -3.83 -14.92
CA GLN A 126 11.10 -4.23 -15.41
C GLN A 126 11.01 -5.23 -16.57
N VAL A 127 10.18 -6.27 -16.46
CA VAL A 127 10.01 -7.25 -17.55
C VAL A 127 9.51 -6.59 -18.83
N THR A 128 8.61 -5.61 -18.71
CA THR A 128 8.07 -4.90 -19.88
C THR A 128 9.15 -4.03 -20.55
N VAL A 129 9.99 -3.36 -19.76
CA VAL A 129 11.14 -2.62 -20.31
C VAL A 129 12.14 -3.54 -20.96
N ILE A 130 12.47 -4.68 -20.34
CA ILE A 130 13.43 -5.64 -20.90
C ILE A 130 12.94 -6.18 -22.23
N ARG A 131 11.67 -6.57 -22.33
CA ARG A 131 11.08 -7.09 -23.58
C ARG A 131 10.99 -6.05 -24.69
N LYS A 132 10.78 -4.77 -24.35
CA LYS A 132 10.70 -3.68 -25.33
C LYS A 132 12.06 -3.11 -25.71
N SER A 133 13.11 -3.46 -24.98
CA SER A 133 14.46 -2.97 -25.23
C SER A 133 15.23 -3.96 -26.11
N ASN A 134 15.46 -3.58 -27.36
CA ASN A 134 16.28 -4.36 -28.31
C ASN A 134 17.78 -4.40 -27.91
N ALA A 135 18.17 -3.67 -26.87
CA ALA A 135 19.55 -3.57 -26.40
C ALA A 135 19.92 -4.60 -25.32
N ILE A 136 18.94 -5.26 -24.69
CA ILE A 136 19.20 -6.16 -23.55
C ILE A 136 19.36 -7.60 -24.05
N ARG A 137 20.50 -8.21 -23.69
CA ARG A 137 20.89 -9.56 -24.08
C ARG A 137 20.95 -10.49 -22.88
N THR A 138 20.68 -11.78 -23.10
CA THR A 138 20.92 -12.84 -22.12
C THR A 138 22.42 -12.99 -21.83
N HIS A 139 22.76 -13.75 -20.80
CA HIS A 139 24.13 -14.16 -20.50
C HIS A 139 24.84 -14.77 -21.72
N ASP A 140 24.09 -15.46 -22.58
CA ASP A 140 24.59 -16.12 -23.79
C ASP A 140 24.58 -15.19 -25.03
N GLY A 141 24.32 -13.89 -24.84
CA GLY A 141 24.35 -12.88 -25.89
C GLY A 141 23.13 -12.85 -26.83
N ILE A 142 22.09 -13.63 -26.52
CA ILE A 142 20.84 -13.68 -27.30
C ILE A 142 19.96 -12.48 -26.90
N PRO A 143 19.44 -11.67 -27.84
CA PRO A 143 18.53 -10.58 -27.51
C PRO A 143 17.26 -11.12 -26.81
N LEU A 144 16.82 -10.43 -25.75
CA LEU A 144 15.63 -10.79 -24.96
C LEU A 144 14.32 -10.21 -25.53
N GLY A 145 14.42 -9.30 -26.49
CA GLY A 145 13.28 -8.77 -27.25
C GLY A 145 13.08 -9.55 -28.54
N GLU A 146 11.82 -9.77 -28.92
CA GLU A 146 11.43 -9.99 -30.33
C GLU A 146 11.49 -8.67 -31.10
#